data_AF-A0A941IA33-F1
#
_entry.id   AF-A0A941IA33-F1
#
_cell.length_a   1.000
_cell.length_b   1.000
_cell.length_c   1.000
_cell.angle_alpha   90.00
_cell.angle_beta   90.00
_cell.angle_gamma   90.00
#
_symmetry.space_group_name_H-M   'P 1'
#
loop_
_entity.id
_entity.type
_entity.pdbx_description
1 polymer ?
#
loop_
_entity_poly.entity_id
_entity_poly.type
_entity_poly.pdbx_seq_one_letter_code
_entity_poly.pdbx_strand_id
1 'polypeptide(L)'
;AKDGDLIFFGADKAKVVNDAIGALRVKIGHSEFGKSNGLFDDVWKPLWVIDFPMFEHDEENDRWAAVHHPFTAPKDGHEDLMETDPGKCIAKAYDMVLNGWELGGGSVRIHRADVQSKVFRALKISDDDAKLKFGFLLDALQ
;
A
#
# COMPACT_ATOMS: atom_id res chain seq x y z
N ALA A 1 11.40 -17.18 -22.81
CA ALA A 1 11.64 -18.57 -22.36
C ALA A 1 12.60 -19.22 -23.34
N LYS A 2 13.45 -20.10 -22.84
CA LYS A 2 14.37 -20.94 -23.60
C LYS A 2 13.95 -22.40 -23.45
N ASP A 3 14.50 -23.27 -24.29
CA ASP A 3 14.26 -24.71 -24.18
C ASP A 3 14.61 -25.21 -22.79
N GLY A 4 13.69 -25.96 -22.17
CA GLY A 4 13.81 -26.44 -20.79
C GLY A 4 13.14 -25.56 -19.73
N ASP A 5 12.71 -24.34 -20.07
CA ASP A 5 11.93 -23.49 -19.16
C ASP A 5 10.48 -24.00 -19.03
N LEU A 6 9.94 -23.92 -17.82
CA LEU A 6 8.50 -24.07 -17.56
C LEU A 6 7.89 -22.70 -17.26
N ILE A 7 6.81 -22.36 -17.95
CA ILE A 7 6.10 -21.08 -17.78
C ILE A 7 4.77 -21.32 -17.10
N PHE A 8 4.51 -20.58 -16.02
CA PHE A 8 3.24 -20.57 -15.31
C PHE A 8 2.42 -19.34 -15.72
N PHE A 9 1.11 -19.50 -15.88
CA PHE A 9 0.17 -18.44 -16.20
C PHE A 9 -0.99 -18.44 -15.20
N GLY A 10 -1.52 -17.25 -14.91
CA GLY A 10 -2.77 -17.07 -14.19
C GLY A 10 -3.68 -16.12 -14.98
N ALA A 11 -4.99 -16.35 -14.94
CA ALA A 11 -5.98 -15.55 -15.66
C ALA A 11 -7.17 -15.27 -14.74
N ASP A 12 -7.18 -14.06 -14.16
CA ASP A 12 -8.22 -13.53 -13.27
C ASP A 12 -7.97 -12.02 -13.07
N LYS A 13 -8.65 -11.38 -12.12
CA LYS A 13 -8.32 -10.05 -11.59
C LYS A 13 -6.84 -9.97 -11.21
N ALA A 14 -6.21 -8.83 -11.50
CA ALA A 14 -4.79 -8.61 -11.27
C ALA A 14 -4.34 -8.96 -9.84
N LYS A 15 -5.13 -8.59 -8.83
CA LYS A 15 -4.84 -8.91 -7.42
C LYS A 15 -4.76 -10.42 -7.19
N VAL A 16 -5.76 -11.17 -7.66
CA VAL A 16 -5.84 -12.63 -7.49
C VAL A 16 -4.64 -13.31 -8.16
N VAL A 17 -4.31 -12.91 -9.39
CA VAL A 17 -3.18 -13.48 -10.13
C VAL A 17 -1.84 -13.14 -9.46
N ASN A 18 -1.64 -11.88 -9.04
CA ASN A 18 -0.40 -11.43 -8.40
C ASN A 18 -0.16 -12.16 -7.07
N ASP A 19 -1.20 -12.32 -6.25
CA ASP A 19 -1.12 -13.03 -4.98
C ASP A 19 -0.78 -14.51 -5.20
N ALA A 20 -1.47 -15.18 -6.14
CA ALA A 20 -1.27 -16.60 -6.42
C ALA A 20 0.11 -16.91 -7.03
N ILE A 21 0.52 -16.16 -8.06
CA ILE A 21 1.82 -16.36 -8.73
C ILE A 21 2.97 -15.92 -7.82
N GLY A 22 2.79 -14.87 -7.02
CA GLY A 22 3.74 -14.45 -5.98
C GLY A 22 3.97 -15.55 -4.94
N ALA A 23 2.90 -16.16 -4.42
CA ALA A 23 2.99 -17.27 -3.48
C ALA A 23 3.66 -18.51 -4.10
N LEU A 24 3.33 -18.84 -5.35
CA LEU A 24 3.97 -19.94 -6.08
C LEU A 24 5.47 -19.69 -6.26
N ARG A 25 5.88 -18.47 -6.65
CA ARG A 25 7.29 -18.07 -6.79
C ARG A 25 8.06 -18.30 -5.48
N VAL A 26 7.51 -17.84 -4.36
CA VAL A 26 8.12 -18.01 -3.03
C VAL A 26 8.23 -19.49 -2.68
N LYS A 27 7.17 -20.28 -2.89
CA LYS A 27 7.17 -21.72 -2.62
C LYS A 27 8.22 -22.48 -3.43
N ILE A 28 8.35 -22.19 -4.73
CA ILE A 28 9.35 -22.81 -5.60
C ILE A 28 10.76 -22.41 -5.14
N GLY A 29 11.01 -21.12 -4.91
CA GLY A 29 12.31 -20.63 -4.45
C GLY A 29 12.79 -21.31 -3.17
N HIS A 30 11.93 -21.43 -2.15
CA HIS A 30 12.29 -22.05 -0.87
C HIS A 30 12.33 -23.60 -0.90
N SER A 31 11.89 -24.24 -1.97
CA SER A 31 11.94 -25.70 -2.10
C SER A 31 13.37 -26.22 -2.30
N GLU A 32 13.60 -27.51 -2.03
CA GLU A 32 14.91 -28.14 -2.30
C GLU A 32 15.30 -28.09 -3.78
N PHE A 33 14.31 -28.16 -4.67
CA PHE A 33 14.53 -27.93 -6.11
C PHE A 33 15.04 -26.51 -6.36
N GLY A 34 14.38 -25.49 -5.78
CA GLY A 34 14.77 -24.10 -5.94
C GLY A 34 16.19 -23.81 -5.44
N LYS A 35 16.53 -24.31 -4.25
CA LYS A 35 17.87 -24.16 -3.67
C LYS A 35 18.95 -24.86 -4.50
N SER A 36 18.72 -26.10 -4.93
CA SER A 36 19.70 -26.87 -5.72
C SER A 36 19.90 -26.36 -7.15
N ASN A 37 18.96 -25.58 -7.69
CA ASN A 37 19.01 -25.02 -9.04
C ASN A 37 19.30 -23.51 -9.07
N GLY A 38 19.76 -22.92 -7.96
CA GLY A 38 20.15 -21.50 -7.92
C GLY A 38 19.00 -20.51 -8.01
N LEU A 39 17.78 -20.91 -7.61
CA LEU A 39 16.58 -20.05 -7.55
C LEU A 39 16.39 -19.40 -6.17
N PHE A 40 17.32 -19.65 -5.24
CA PHE A 40 17.32 -19.10 -3.90
C PHE A 40 18.72 -18.55 -3.56
N ASP A 41 18.76 -17.34 -3.02
CA ASP A 41 19.98 -16.72 -2.53
C ASP A 41 19.92 -16.57 -1.01
N ASP A 42 20.91 -17.13 -0.31
CA ASP A 42 21.06 -16.97 1.14
C ASP A 42 21.89 -15.71 1.46
N VAL A 43 21.34 -14.55 1.13
CA VAL A 43 21.97 -13.24 1.34
C VAL A 43 20.95 -12.22 1.82
N TRP A 44 21.42 -11.15 2.46
CA TRP A 44 20.58 -10.03 2.87
C TRP A 44 20.29 -9.11 1.68
N LYS A 45 19.00 -8.92 1.36
CA LYS A 45 18.51 -8.04 0.31
C LYS A 45 17.49 -7.04 0.89
N PRO A 46 17.95 -5.96 1.55
CA PRO A 46 17.07 -4.89 2.01
C PRO A 46 16.58 -4.04 0.83
N LEU A 47 15.33 -3.56 0.91
CA LEU A 47 14.76 -2.60 -0.04
C LEU A 47 13.72 -1.71 0.64
N TRP A 48 13.44 -0.57 0.00
CA TRP A 48 12.30 0.28 0.33
C TRP A 48 11.16 0.07 -0.66
N VAL A 49 9.96 -0.16 -0.16
CA VAL A 49 8.73 0.00 -0.94
C VAL A 49 8.21 1.41 -0.69
N ILE A 50 7.95 2.15 -1.76
CA ILE A 50 7.48 3.54 -1.73
C ILE A 50 6.34 3.71 -2.73
N ASP A 51 5.72 4.90 -2.75
CA ASP A 51 4.61 5.23 -3.66
C ASP A 51 3.40 4.29 -3.50
N PHE A 52 3.06 3.98 -2.25
CA PHE A 52 1.83 3.26 -1.92
C PHE A 52 0.59 4.05 -2.35
N PRO A 53 -0.49 3.37 -2.78
CA PRO A 53 -1.80 3.99 -2.87
C PRO A 53 -2.19 4.61 -1.52
N MET A 54 -2.81 5.78 -1.56
CA MET A 54 -3.31 6.42 -0.33
C MET A 54 -4.57 5.74 0.19
N PHE A 55 -5.41 5.28 -0.73
CA PHE A 55 -6.67 4.61 -0.44
C PHE A 55 -6.78 3.29 -1.20
N GLU A 56 -7.47 2.31 -0.60
CA GLU A 56 -7.95 1.12 -1.29
C GLU A 56 -9.48 1.15 -1.38
N HIS A 57 -10.03 0.66 -2.49
CA HIS A 57 -11.48 0.53 -2.65
C HIS A 57 -11.91 -0.86 -2.16
N ASP A 58 -12.79 -0.85 -1.18
CA ASP A 58 -13.50 -2.01 -0.68
C ASP A 58 -14.71 -2.25 -1.59
N GLU A 59 -14.55 -3.14 -2.57
CA GLU A 59 -15.58 -3.47 -3.57
C GLU A 59 -16.88 -4.00 -2.92
N GLU A 60 -16.80 -4.65 -1.76
CA GLU A 60 -17.96 -5.24 -1.07
C GLU A 60 -18.84 -4.17 -0.42
N ASN A 61 -18.21 -3.15 0.18
CA ASN A 61 -18.90 -2.10 0.94
C ASN A 61 -19.00 -0.76 0.18
N ASP A 62 -18.50 -0.72 -1.07
CA ASP A 62 -18.40 0.47 -1.92
C ASP A 62 -17.88 1.71 -1.17
N ARG A 63 -16.70 1.55 -0.58
CA ARG A 63 -16.06 2.59 0.22
C ARG A 63 -14.55 2.60 0.02
N TRP A 64 -13.97 3.77 0.25
CA TRP A 64 -12.52 3.91 0.33
C TRP A 64 -12.07 3.70 1.77
N ALA A 65 -11.01 2.92 1.94
CA ALA A 65 -10.29 2.75 3.19
C ALA A 65 -8.87 3.30 3.03
N ALA A 66 -8.28 3.81 4.12
CA ALA A 66 -6.88 4.20 4.12
C ALA A 66 -6.00 2.96 4.09
N VAL A 67 -5.00 2.91 3.20
CA VAL A 67 -4.04 1.78 3.15
C VAL A 67 -3.15 1.75 4.40
N HIS A 68 -2.78 2.94 4.88
CA HIS A 68 -2.04 3.12 6.13
C HIS A 68 -2.99 3.75 7.17
N HIS A 69 -2.54 4.76 7.91
CA HIS A 69 -3.39 5.51 8.83
C HIS A 69 -3.87 6.83 8.18
N PRO A 70 -5.01 7.40 8.62
CA PRO A 70 -5.66 8.56 7.99
C PRO A 70 -4.91 9.90 8.14
N PHE A 71 -3.72 9.90 8.74
CA PHE A 71 -2.86 11.09 8.89
C PHE A 71 -1.66 11.08 7.95
N THR A 72 -1.60 10.09 7.06
CA THR A 72 -0.56 9.98 6.03
C THR A 72 -0.77 11.06 4.97
N ALA A 73 0.28 11.80 4.64
CA ALA A 73 0.22 12.85 3.64
C ALA A 73 0.13 12.28 2.21
N PRO A 74 -0.65 12.91 1.32
CA PRO A 74 -0.58 12.62 -0.11
C PRO A 74 0.79 13.07 -0.67
N LYS A 75 1.16 12.50 -1.82
CA LYS A 75 2.27 12.97 -2.64
C LYS A 75 1.97 14.38 -3.13
N ASP A 76 3.00 15.21 -3.29
CA ASP A 76 2.81 16.60 -3.71
C ASP A 76 2.09 16.65 -5.06
N GLY A 77 1.01 17.43 -5.14
CA GLY A 77 0.16 17.54 -6.33
C GLY A 77 -0.97 16.51 -6.41
N HIS A 78 -1.09 15.58 -5.46
CA HIS A 78 -2.18 14.60 -5.40
C HIS A 78 -3.32 15.03 -4.46
N GLU A 79 -3.25 16.23 -3.87
CA GLU A 79 -4.19 16.67 -2.84
C GLU A 79 -5.65 16.71 -3.33
N ASP A 80 -5.86 17.08 -4.59
CA ASP A 80 -7.20 17.15 -5.18
C ASP A 80 -7.72 15.78 -5.63
N LEU A 81 -6.81 14.83 -5.90
CA LEU A 81 -7.18 13.45 -6.28
C LEU A 81 -7.93 12.73 -5.15
N MET A 82 -7.72 13.13 -3.90
CA MET A 82 -8.45 12.56 -2.76
C MET A 82 -9.97 12.75 -2.87
N GLU A 83 -10.43 13.78 -3.59
CA GLU A 83 -11.85 14.06 -3.79
C GLU A 83 -12.32 13.67 -5.21
N THR A 84 -11.46 13.81 -6.22
CA THR A 84 -11.87 13.57 -7.62
C THR A 84 -11.62 12.15 -8.11
N ASP A 85 -10.52 11.51 -7.69
CA ASP A 85 -10.12 10.16 -8.13
C ASP A 85 -9.21 9.50 -7.07
N PRO A 86 -9.78 9.03 -5.94
CA PRO A 86 -9.00 8.56 -4.80
C PRO A 86 -8.06 7.39 -5.14
N GLY A 87 -8.41 6.57 -6.14
CA GLY A 87 -7.61 5.44 -6.59
C GLY A 87 -6.29 5.84 -7.25
N LYS A 88 -6.12 7.10 -7.68
CA LYS A 88 -4.86 7.65 -8.22
C LYS A 88 -4.05 8.43 -7.18
N CYS A 89 -4.58 8.61 -5.98
CA CYS A 89 -3.86 9.32 -4.94
C CYS A 89 -2.75 8.42 -4.38
N ILE A 90 -1.52 8.93 -4.37
CA ILE A 90 -0.34 8.24 -3.86
C ILE A 90 0.02 8.85 -2.52
N ALA A 91 0.37 8.01 -1.55
CA ALA A 91 0.81 8.42 -0.23
C ALA A 91 2.33 8.66 -0.18
N LYS A 92 2.74 9.61 0.67
CA LYS A 92 4.14 9.74 1.14
C LYS A 92 4.43 8.73 2.25
N ALA A 93 4.18 7.46 1.96
CA ALA A 93 4.43 6.33 2.85
C ALA A 93 5.54 5.42 2.30
N TYR A 94 6.19 4.70 3.19
CA TYR A 94 7.31 3.84 2.87
C TYR A 94 7.43 2.68 3.86
N ASP A 95 7.86 1.53 3.35
CA ASP A 95 8.14 0.32 4.15
C ASP A 95 9.56 -0.19 3.88
N MET A 96 10.29 -0.51 4.94
CA MET A 96 11.57 -1.23 4.88
C MET A 96 11.30 -2.73 4.86
N VAL A 97 11.77 -3.40 3.81
CA VAL A 97 11.63 -4.84 3.65
C VAL A 97 13.00 -5.51 3.62
N LEU A 98 13.15 -6.59 4.37
CA LEU A 98 14.33 -7.45 4.33
C LEU A 98 13.91 -8.88 4.01
N ASN A 99 14.40 -9.42 2.89
CA ASN A 99 14.18 -10.82 2.49
C ASN A 99 12.69 -11.23 2.50
N GLY A 100 11.80 -10.31 2.10
CA GLY A 100 10.35 -10.56 2.05
C GLY A 100 9.60 -10.29 3.36
N TRP A 101 10.29 -9.86 4.41
CA TRP A 101 9.68 -9.45 5.68
C TRP A 101 9.67 -7.94 5.82
N GLU A 102 8.53 -7.38 6.18
CA GLU A 102 8.43 -5.99 6.62
C GLU A 102 9.13 -5.84 7.98
N LEU A 103 10.13 -4.97 8.04
CA LEU A 103 10.83 -4.65 9.29
C LEU A 103 10.25 -3.41 9.98
N GLY A 104 9.57 -2.56 9.21
CA GLY A 104 8.86 -1.40 9.71
C GLY A 104 8.60 -0.37 8.60
N GLY A 105 7.67 0.53 8.87
CA GLY A 105 7.24 1.55 7.93
C GLY A 105 6.99 2.90 8.58
N GLY A 106 6.70 3.89 7.74
CA GLY A 106 6.39 5.24 8.16
C GLY A 106 5.73 6.06 7.06
N SER A 107 5.31 7.26 7.41
CA SER A 107 4.84 8.22 6.41
C SER A 107 5.06 9.65 6.85
N VAL A 108 5.18 10.55 5.87
CA VAL A 108 5.07 11.98 6.11
C VAL A 108 3.65 12.27 6.61
N ARG A 109 3.53 13.05 7.67
CA ARG A 109 2.23 13.37 8.27
C ARG A 109 1.60 14.61 7.64
N ILE A 110 0.29 14.62 7.57
CA ILE A 110 -0.47 15.81 7.20
C ILE A 110 -0.29 16.85 8.31
N HIS A 111 0.08 18.06 7.92
CA HIS A 111 0.32 19.18 8.84
C HIS A 111 -0.55 20.40 8.50
N ARG A 112 -1.54 20.23 7.61
CA ARG A 112 -2.49 21.26 7.21
C ARG A 112 -3.91 20.78 7.43
N ALA A 113 -4.70 21.56 8.16
CA ALA A 113 -6.09 21.21 8.49
C ALA A 113 -6.95 20.98 7.24
N ASP A 114 -6.80 21.81 6.20
CA ASP A 114 -7.59 21.70 4.98
C ASP A 114 -7.34 20.39 4.20
N VAL A 115 -6.09 19.94 4.17
CA VAL A 115 -5.70 18.64 3.58
C VAL A 115 -6.24 17.49 4.44
N GLN A 116 -6.15 17.57 5.77
CA GLN A 116 -6.66 16.54 6.66
C GLN A 116 -8.18 16.35 6.52
N SER A 117 -8.92 17.46 6.36
CA SER A 117 -10.36 17.40 6.11
C SER A 117 -10.70 16.72 4.78
N LYS A 118 -9.90 16.90 3.72
CA LYS A 118 -10.08 16.17 2.45
C LYS A 118 -9.96 14.66 2.64
N VAL A 119 -8.99 14.20 3.43
CA VAL A 119 -8.83 12.77 3.76
C VAL A 119 -10.06 12.22 4.49
N PHE A 120 -10.56 12.94 5.49
CA PHE A 120 -11.76 12.50 6.22
C PHE A 120 -12.99 12.43 5.33
N ARG A 121 -13.19 13.39 4.42
CA ARG A 121 -14.26 13.32 3.42
C ARG A 121 -14.12 12.11 2.48
N ALA A 122 -12.91 11.83 2.00
CA ALA A 122 -12.64 10.66 1.16
C ALA A 122 -13.00 9.34 1.88
N LEU A 123 -12.74 9.28 3.19
CA LEU A 123 -13.06 8.15 4.06
C LEU A 123 -14.51 8.13 4.58
N LYS A 124 -15.37 9.04 4.09
CA LYS A 124 -16.77 9.20 4.54
C LYS A 124 -16.90 9.41 6.06
N ILE A 125 -15.91 10.06 6.68
CA ILE A 125 -15.95 10.47 8.09
C ILE A 125 -16.60 11.86 8.15
N SER A 126 -17.69 11.99 8.91
CA SER A 126 -18.39 13.26 9.06
C SER A 126 -17.55 14.30 9.81
N ASP A 127 -17.82 15.59 9.60
CA ASP A 127 -17.12 16.66 10.32
C ASP A 127 -17.33 16.57 11.84
N ASP A 128 -18.52 16.14 12.27
CA ASP A 128 -18.84 15.93 13.69
C ASP A 128 -18.05 14.75 14.26
N ASP A 129 -17.97 13.63 13.54
CA ASP A 129 -17.14 12.49 13.94
C ASP A 129 -15.65 12.83 13.96
N ALA A 130 -15.18 13.60 12.97
CA ALA A 130 -13.81 14.04 12.88
C ALA A 130 -13.45 14.97 14.05
N LYS A 131 -14.33 15.91 14.40
CA LYS A 131 -14.15 16.78 15.58
C LYS A 131 -14.23 15.99 16.88
N LEU A 132 -15.17 15.05 17.01
CA LEU A 132 -15.33 14.24 18.22
C LEU A 132 -14.10 13.35 18.47
N LYS A 133 -13.56 12.72 17.41
CA LYS A 133 -12.45 11.76 17.52
C LYS A 133 -11.08 12.42 17.46
N PHE A 134 -10.94 13.50 16.69
CA PHE A 134 -9.65 14.09 16.33
C PHE A 134 -9.61 15.61 16.48
N GLY A 135 -10.62 16.24 17.10
CA GLY A 135 -10.69 17.70 17.27
C GLY A 135 -9.45 18.30 17.92
N PHE A 136 -8.92 17.65 18.96
CA PHE A 136 -7.68 18.09 19.62
C PHE A 136 -6.48 18.17 18.66
N LEU A 137 -6.42 17.27 17.67
CA LEU A 137 -5.35 17.24 16.68
C LEU A 137 -5.62 18.26 15.58
N LEU A 138 -6.87 18.39 15.14
CA LEU A 138 -7.28 19.33 14.10
C LEU A 138 -7.10 20.78 14.55
N ASP A 139 -7.42 21.10 15.80
CA ASP A 139 -7.25 22.43 16.39
C ASP A 139 -5.76 22.81 16.50
N ALA A 140 -4.89 21.82 16.74
CA ALA A 140 -3.43 22.03 16.80
C ALA A 140 -2.78 22.22 15.41
N LEU A 141 -3.52 21.96 14.32
CA LEU A 141 -3.07 22.12 12.94
C LEU A 141 -3.54 23.44 12.28
N GLN A 142 -4.28 24.28 13.02
CA GLN A 142 -4.75 25.61 12.61
C GLN A 142 -3.75 26.69 13.02
#